data_AF-A0A379W5D3-F1
#
_entry.id   AF-A0A379W5D3-F1
#
_cell.length_a   1.000
_cell.length_b   1.000
_cell.length_c   1.000
_cell.angle_alpha   90.00
_cell.angle_beta   90.00
_cell.angle_gamma   90.00
#
_symmetry.space_group_name_H-M   'P 1'
#
loop_
_entity.id
_entity.type
_entity.pdbx_description
1 polymer ?
#
loop_
_entity_poly.entity_id
_entity_poly.type
_entity_poly.pdbx_seq_one_letter_code
_entity_poly.pdbx_strand_id
1 'polypeptide(L)'
;MVDVLNKSYQLCDPMNECTPSLPPLLTFINQVAQNALVLASPVVLVLLLSEVFLGLLSRFAPQMNAFAISLTVKSGIAVLIMLLYFSPVLPDNVLRLSFQATGLSSWFYERGRTHVLE
;
A
#
# COMPACT_ATOMS: atom_id res chain seq x y z
N MET A 1 -9.09 13.23 10.61
CA MET A 1 -9.79 12.08 11.24
C MET A 1 -11.15 12.48 11.81
N VAL A 2 -11.22 13.41 12.77
CA VAL A 2 -12.51 13.83 13.37
C VAL A 2 -13.49 14.38 12.32
N ASP A 3 -12.99 15.13 11.34
CA ASP A 3 -13.82 15.65 10.24
C ASP A 3 -14.46 14.54 9.38
N VAL A 4 -13.73 13.44 9.14
CA VAL A 4 -14.27 12.27 8.41
C VAL A 4 -15.42 11.64 9.20
N LEU A 5 -15.27 11.51 10.52
CA LEU A 5 -16.31 10.98 11.40
C LEU A 5 -17.52 11.94 11.49
N ASN A 6 -17.28 13.25 11.58
CA ASN A 6 -18.36 14.23 11.58
C ASN A 6 -19.16 14.17 10.26
N LYS A 7 -18.46 14.07 9.13
CA LYS A 7 -19.08 13.93 7.81
C LYS A 7 -19.79 12.60 7.61
N SER A 8 -19.37 11.51 8.25
CA SER A 8 -20.12 10.24 8.16
C SER A 8 -21.50 10.36 8.77
N TYR A 9 -21.64 11.02 9.92
CA TYR A 9 -22.94 11.24 10.54
C TYR A 9 -23.83 12.22 9.74
N GLN A 10 -23.24 13.17 9.03
CA GLN A 10 -23.99 14.07 8.13
C GLN A 10 -24.50 13.36 6.87
N LEU A 11 -23.78 12.35 6.38
CA LEU A 11 -24.13 11.60 5.17
C LEU A 11 -25.03 10.39 5.45
N CYS A 12 -24.83 9.77 6.61
CA CYS A 12 -25.51 8.58 7.08
C CYS A 12 -26.06 8.81 8.48
N ASP A 13 -27.29 9.31 8.56
CA ASP A 13 -28.04 9.41 9.81
C ASP A 13 -28.35 7.99 10.33
N PRO A 14 -28.14 7.68 11.63
CA PRO A 14 -28.49 6.39 12.21
C PRO A 14 -29.97 5.98 12.02
N MET A 15 -30.87 6.94 11.77
CA MET A 15 -32.29 6.65 11.52
C MET A 15 -32.57 6.15 10.10
N ASN A 16 -31.60 6.30 9.19
CA ASN A 16 -31.72 5.89 7.80
C ASN A 16 -30.83 4.67 7.51
N GLU A 17 -31.27 3.81 6.59
CA GLU A 17 -30.51 2.62 6.19
C GLU A 17 -29.29 2.99 5.32
N CYS A 18 -28.19 3.37 5.95
CA CYS A 18 -26.91 3.59 5.27
C CYS A 18 -26.17 2.26 5.07
N THR A 19 -25.76 1.99 3.83
CA THR A 19 -24.98 0.79 3.51
C THR A 19 -23.73 1.13 2.69
N PRO A 20 -22.63 0.39 2.88
CA PRO A 20 -21.44 0.57 2.05
C PRO A 20 -21.73 0.12 0.61
N SER A 21 -21.23 0.89 -0.34
CA SER A 21 -21.26 0.54 -1.76
C SER A 21 -20.30 -0.62 -2.05
N LEU A 22 -20.81 -1.67 -2.69
CA LEU A 22 -20.03 -2.88 -2.99
C LEU A 22 -18.94 -2.67 -4.06
N PRO A 23 -19.17 -1.95 -5.18
CA PRO A 23 -18.18 -1.85 -6.26
C PRO A 23 -16.79 -1.33 -5.82
N PRO A 24 -16.66 -0.21 -5.07
CA PRO A 24 -15.34 0.26 -4.65
C PRO A 24 -14.69 -0.66 -3.60
N LEU A 25 -15.50 -1.32 -2.77
CA LEU A 25 -15.04 -2.27 -1.77
C LEU A 25 -14.30 -3.45 -2.41
N LEU A 26 -14.84 -4.00 -3.52
CA LEU A 26 -14.20 -5.11 -4.23
C LEU A 26 -12.80 -4.75 -4.77
N THR A 27 -12.60 -3.49 -5.17
CA THR A 27 -11.30 -3.01 -5.70
C THR A 27 -10.31 -2.58 -4.62
N PHE A 28 -10.74 -2.48 -3.37
CA PHE A 28 -9.94 -1.91 -2.27
C PHE A 28 -8.63 -2.66 -2.04
N ILE A 29 -8.68 -3.99 -2.02
CA ILE A 29 -7.50 -4.85 -1.82
C ILE A 29 -6.49 -4.63 -2.96
N ASN A 30 -6.97 -4.51 -4.19
CA ASN A 30 -6.10 -4.29 -5.35
C ASN A 30 -5.38 -2.92 -5.26
N GLN A 31 -6.09 -1.88 -4.84
CA GLN A 31 -5.50 -0.56 -4.66
C GLN A 31 -4.40 -0.56 -3.58
N VAL A 32 -4.65 -1.22 -2.45
CA VAL A 32 -3.66 -1.36 -1.37
C VAL A 32 -2.45 -2.16 -1.84
N ALA A 33 -2.67 -3.28 -2.51
CA ALA A 33 -1.60 -4.13 -3.03
C ALA A 33 -0.74 -3.40 -4.07
N GLN A 34 -1.35 -2.69 -5.01
CA GLN A 34 -0.65 -1.90 -6.02
C GLN A 34 0.24 -0.83 -5.38
N ASN A 35 -0.30 -0.06 -4.42
CA ASN A 35 0.46 0.97 -3.72
C ASN A 35 1.62 0.36 -2.91
N ALA A 36 1.38 -0.76 -2.20
CA ALA A 36 2.41 -1.45 -1.44
C ALA A 36 3.55 -1.96 -2.33
N LEU A 37 3.21 -2.57 -3.49
CA LEU A 37 4.19 -3.10 -4.43
C LEU A 37 5.06 -1.99 -5.03
N VAL A 38 4.45 -0.87 -5.44
CA VAL A 38 5.16 0.27 -6.00
C VAL A 38 6.09 0.89 -4.96
N LEU A 39 5.63 1.07 -3.72
CA LEU A 39 6.45 1.62 -2.63
C LEU A 39 7.61 0.69 -2.22
N ALA A 40 7.42 -0.64 -2.27
CA ALA A 40 8.45 -1.63 -1.96
C ALA A 40 9.42 -1.90 -3.13
N SER A 41 9.06 -1.48 -4.36
CA SER A 41 9.78 -1.85 -5.58
C SER A 41 11.30 -1.60 -5.58
N PRO A 42 11.84 -0.48 -5.06
CA PRO A 42 13.27 -0.21 -5.15
C PRO A 42 14.08 -1.20 -4.30
N VAL A 43 13.59 -1.51 -3.10
CA VAL A 43 14.26 -2.44 -2.17
C VAL A 43 14.25 -3.85 -2.74
N VAL A 44 13.08 -4.33 -3.18
CA VAL A 44 12.93 -5.69 -3.73
C VAL A 44 13.81 -5.88 -4.96
N LEU A 45 13.88 -4.89 -5.86
CA LEU A 45 14.69 -4.95 -7.06
C LEU A 45 16.18 -5.11 -6.72
N VAL A 46 16.71 -4.30 -5.79
CA VAL A 46 18.12 -4.39 -5.37
C VAL A 46 18.42 -5.72 -4.68
N LEU A 47 17.53 -6.20 -3.80
CA LEU A 47 17.71 -7.49 -3.15
C LEU A 47 17.70 -8.66 -4.15
N LEU A 48 16.84 -8.60 -5.17
CA LEU A 48 16.80 -9.60 -6.24
C LEU A 48 18.08 -9.56 -7.10
N LEU A 49 18.56 -8.38 -7.47
CA LEU A 49 19.84 -8.23 -8.17
C LEU A 49 21.02 -8.78 -7.35
N SER A 50 21.02 -8.57 -6.03
CA SER A 50 22.06 -9.11 -5.15
C SER A 50 22.10 -10.64 -5.14
N GLU A 51 20.93 -11.29 -5.17
CA GLU A 51 20.81 -12.75 -5.28
C GLU A 51 21.31 -13.26 -6.63
N VAL A 52 20.93 -12.60 -7.73
CA VAL A 52 21.43 -12.97 -9.07
C VAL A 52 22.96 -12.85 -9.12
N PHE A 53 23.52 -11.79 -8.54
CA PHE A 53 24.97 -11.58 -8.49
C PHE A 53 25.69 -12.66 -7.66
N LEU A 54 25.19 -12.98 -6.46
CA LEU A 54 25.76 -14.05 -5.62
C LEU A 54 25.59 -15.43 -6.24
N GLY A 55 24.47 -15.69 -6.91
CA GLY A 55 24.23 -16.92 -7.67
C GLY A 55 25.21 -17.09 -8.83
N LEU A 56 25.50 -16.01 -9.56
CA LEU A 56 26.55 -16.01 -10.58
C LEU A 56 27.94 -16.22 -9.97
N LEU A 57 28.24 -15.59 -8.83
CA LEU A 57 29.51 -15.75 -8.13
C LEU A 57 29.74 -17.20 -7.67
N SER A 58 28.68 -17.88 -7.22
CA SER A 58 28.73 -19.30 -6.85
C SER A 58 29.14 -20.21 -8.01
N ARG A 59 28.89 -19.81 -9.26
CA ARG A 59 29.37 -20.55 -10.44
C ARG A 59 30.88 -20.49 -10.60
N PHE A 60 31.51 -19.38 -10.19
CA PHE A 60 32.96 -19.19 -10.27
C PHE A 60 33.71 -19.73 -9.05
N ALA A 61 33.08 -19.67 -7.87
CA ALA A 61 33.61 -20.19 -6.61
C ALA A 61 32.60 -21.15 -5.95
N PRO A 62 32.51 -22.41 -6.41
CA PRO A 62 31.52 -23.37 -5.90
C PRO A 62 31.70 -23.72 -4.41
N GLN A 63 32.90 -23.51 -3.87
CA GLN A 63 33.20 -23.72 -2.45
C GLN A 63 32.62 -22.65 -1.52
N MET A 64 32.08 -21.54 -2.05
CA MET A 64 31.43 -20.52 -1.24
C MET A 64 29.98 -20.88 -0.95
N ASN A 65 29.57 -20.86 0.33
CA ASN A 65 28.16 -20.97 0.72
C ASN A 65 27.41 -19.64 0.42
N ALA A 66 27.06 -19.44 -0.85
CA ALA A 66 26.40 -18.23 -1.33
C ALA A 66 25.05 -17.96 -0.63
N PHE A 67 24.35 -19.00 -0.19
CA PHE A 67 23.08 -18.87 0.54
C PHE A 67 23.28 -18.23 1.92
N ALA A 68 24.25 -18.72 2.71
CA ALA A 68 24.56 -18.13 4.01
C ALA A 68 25.05 -16.68 3.89
N ILE A 69 25.84 -16.38 2.84
CA ILE A 69 26.30 -15.01 2.56
C ILE A 69 25.13 -14.11 2.20
N SER A 70 24.21 -14.58 1.36
CA SER A 70 23.03 -13.79 0.97
C SER A 70 22.18 -13.39 2.19
N LEU A 71 21.93 -14.33 3.11
CA LEU A 71 21.16 -14.06 4.32
C LEU A 71 21.78 -12.97 5.20
N THR A 72 23.12 -12.88 5.27
CA THR A 72 23.80 -11.86 6.08
C THR A 72 23.82 -10.49 5.40
N VAL A 73 24.08 -10.43 4.09
CA VAL A 73 24.21 -9.14 3.37
C VAL A 73 22.87 -8.48 3.06
N LYS A 74 21.79 -9.26 2.88
CA LYS A 74 20.47 -8.74 2.52
C LYS A 74 19.93 -7.70 3.51
N SER A 75 20.08 -7.95 4.81
CA SER A 75 19.60 -7.03 5.84
C SER A 75 20.28 -5.65 5.74
N GLY A 76 21.61 -5.63 5.59
CA GLY A 76 22.38 -4.40 5.44
C GLY A 76 22.00 -3.63 4.17
N ILE A 77 21.86 -4.33 3.04
CA ILE A 77 21.44 -3.72 1.77
C ILE A 77 20.02 -3.16 1.88
N ALA A 78 19.08 -3.90 2.48
CA ALA A 78 17.70 -3.46 2.63
C ALA A 78 17.61 -2.14 3.42
N VAL A 79 18.31 -2.04 4.55
CA VAL A 79 18.34 -0.83 5.37
C VAL A 79 19.03 0.32 4.64
N LEU A 80 20.15 0.07 3.96
CA LEU A 80 20.87 1.10 3.21
C LEU A 80 20.00 1.71 2.11
N ILE A 81 19.35 0.88 1.30
CA ILE A 81 18.46 1.35 0.23
C ILE A 81 17.26 2.09 0.81
N MET A 82 16.66 1.55 1.89
CA MET A 82 15.54 2.20 2.57
C MET A 82 15.91 3.59 3.07
N LEU A 83 17.09 3.75 3.68
CA LEU A 83 17.59 5.04 4.18
C LEU A 83 17.65 6.12 3.08
N LEU A 84 18.04 5.75 1.86
CA LEU A 84 18.22 6.70 0.76
C LEU A 84 16.92 7.37 0.30
N TYR A 85 15.80 6.63 0.28
CA TYR A 85 14.50 7.17 -0.16
C TYR A 85 13.53 7.50 0.98
N PHE A 86 13.85 7.11 2.22
CA PHE A 86 12.98 7.32 3.38
C PHE A 86 12.61 8.80 3.57
N SER A 87 13.61 9.69 3.60
CA SER A 87 13.37 11.11 3.85
C SER A 87 12.66 11.85 2.70
N PRO A 88 13.06 11.71 1.42
CA PRO A 88 12.48 12.51 0.34
C PRO A 88 11.19 11.96 -0.27
N VAL A 89 10.85 10.69 -0.05
CA VAL A 89 9.73 10.04 -0.77
C VAL A 89 8.64 9.53 0.16
N LEU A 90 8.99 8.95 1.31
CA LEU A 90 8.01 8.35 2.21
C LEU A 90 6.98 9.34 2.79
N PRO A 91 7.35 10.52 3.31
CA PRO A 91 6.38 11.41 3.96
C PRO A 91 5.31 11.92 2.99
N ASP A 92 5.70 12.30 1.76
CA ASP A 92 4.77 12.78 0.75
C ASP A 92 3.75 11.71 0.34
N ASN A 93 4.18 10.45 0.21
CA ASN A 93 3.27 9.35 -0.09
C ASN A 93 2.27 9.09 1.06
N VAL A 94 2.71 9.16 2.32
CA VAL A 94 1.80 9.00 3.47
C VAL A 94 0.71 10.08 3.49
N LEU A 95 1.08 11.33 3.23
CA LEU A 95 0.14 12.45 3.14
C LEU A 95 -0.84 12.26 1.97
N ARG A 96 -0.33 11.80 0.82
CA ARG A 96 -1.14 11.58 -0.39
C ARG A 96 -2.14 10.44 -0.25
N LEU A 97 -1.79 9.37 0.48
CA LEU A 97 -2.68 8.23 0.74
C LEU A 97 -3.68 8.49 1.89
N SER A 98 -3.59 9.64 2.56
CA SER A 98 -4.50 9.98 3.66
C SER A 98 -5.95 10.10 3.16
N PHE A 99 -6.87 9.40 3.83
CA PHE A 99 -8.28 9.43 3.47
C PHE A 99 -8.93 10.75 3.90
N GLN A 100 -9.58 11.43 2.94
CA GLN A 100 -10.21 12.73 3.13
C GLN A 100 -11.74 12.62 3.20
N ALA A 101 -12.37 13.54 3.94
CA ALA A 101 -13.82 13.53 4.17
C ALA A 101 -14.66 13.78 2.90
N THR A 102 -14.05 14.38 1.87
CA THR A 102 -14.69 14.58 0.54
C THR A 102 -14.96 13.27 -0.19
N GLY A 103 -14.19 12.22 0.06
CA GLY A 103 -14.37 10.91 -0.57
C GLY A 103 -15.51 10.08 0.02
N LEU A 104 -16.10 10.49 1.15
CA LEU A 104 -17.00 9.63 1.93
C LEU A 104 -18.28 9.25 1.17
N SER A 105 -18.80 10.14 0.33
CA SER A 105 -20.01 9.92 -0.47
C SER A 105 -19.84 8.88 -1.57
N SER A 106 -18.61 8.55 -2.00
CA SER A 106 -18.39 7.48 -2.97
C SER A 106 -18.40 6.10 -2.33
N TRP A 107 -18.24 6.02 -1.00
CA TRP A 107 -18.18 4.75 -0.26
C TRP A 107 -19.52 4.36 0.34
N PHE A 108 -20.36 5.33 0.70
CA PHE A 108 -21.64 5.09 1.37
C PHE A 108 -22.81 5.63 0.55
N TYR A 109 -23.91 4.90 0.58
CA TYR A 109 -25.18 5.35 0.03
C TYR A 109 -26.33 4.99 0.96
N GLU A 110 -27.41 5.75 0.87
CA GLU A 110 -28.60 5.57 1.70
C GLU A 110 -29.68 4.80 0.93
N ARG A 111 -30.10 3.66 1.48
CA ARG A 111 -31.10 2.74 0.93
C ARG A 111 -32.51 3.28 1.19
N GLY A 112 -32.84 4.36 0.50
CA GLY A 112 -34.12 5.07 0.63
C GLY A 112 -34.24 6.27 -0.32
N ARG A 113 -33.12 6.74 -0.87
CA ARG A 113 -33.04 7.87 -1.81
C ARG A 113 -33.14 7.46 -3.29
N THR A 114 -33.46 6.20 -3.60
CA THR A 114 -33.48 5.63 -4.97
C THR A 114 -34.85 5.11 -5.43
N HIS A 115 -35.95 5.79 -5.10
CA HIS A 115 -37.25 5.62 -5.78
C HIS A 115 -38.06 6.93 -5.81
N VAL A 116 -37.45 8.02 -6.27
CA VAL A 116 -38.19 9.18 -6.84
C VAL A 116 -37.45 9.66 -8.08
N LEU A 117 -37.51 8.86 -9.14
CA LEU A 117 -37.43 9.35 -10.51
C LEU A 117 -38.47 8.57 -11.31
N GLU A 118 -39.43 9.34 -11.84
CA GLU A 118 -40.64 9.01 -12.61
C GLU A 118 -41.89 8.62 -11.81
#